data_AF-R0JX28-F1
#
_entry.id   AF-R0JX28-F1
#
_cell.length_a   1.000
_cell.length_b   1.000
_cell.length_c   1.000
_cell.angle_alpha   90.00
_cell.angle_beta   90.00
_cell.angle_gamma   90.00
#
_symmetry.space_group_name_H-M   'P 1'
#
loop_
_entity.id
_entity.type
_entity.pdbx_description
1 polymer ?
#
loop_
_entity_poly.entity_id
_entity_poly.type
_entity_poly.pdbx_seq_one_letter_code
_entity_poly.pdbx_strand_id
1 'polypeptide(L)'
;MHLSLGSFAANERPLRVLTLYTSALATPLLIACTVISIKVSRRPVTAFCFGYIPVALTAFASTISILCHKKKNTRMPASGCVFLDGFAFVAYLGILIAIWAVGIGEIRHPGLGLLAGYTTAPMIVNMFVHAYMVACNIPAFIAQLTVPKVHQCPNCRSSFTERNPPRLQETSQSAERYSLLRGEDYLDVDADAVDYPGGSARSSEDQVRPETESKSDDKKILVV
;
A
#
# COMPACT_ATOMS: atom_id res chain seq x y z
N MET A 1 -15.59 -17.24 -0.86
CA MET A 1 -15.45 -17.02 0.60
C MET A 1 -15.55 -15.52 0.86
N HIS A 2 -16.76 -14.95 0.90
CA HIS A 2 -17.00 -13.48 0.86
C HIS A 2 -17.46 -12.87 2.21
N LEU A 3 -17.38 -13.64 3.31
CA LEU A 3 -18.00 -13.28 4.60
C LEU A 3 -17.10 -12.51 5.60
N SER A 4 -15.81 -12.26 5.35
CA SER A 4 -14.92 -11.82 6.44
C SER A 4 -14.67 -10.31 6.57
N LEU A 5 -14.88 -9.49 5.54
CA LEU A 5 -14.47 -8.07 5.60
C LEU A 5 -15.30 -7.24 6.59
N GLY A 6 -16.62 -7.49 6.66
CA GLY A 6 -17.53 -6.79 7.56
C GLY A 6 -17.32 -7.16 9.03
N SER A 7 -17.04 -8.45 9.30
CA SER A 7 -16.72 -8.93 10.65
C SER A 7 -15.35 -8.42 11.13
N PHE A 8 -14.38 -8.27 10.24
CA PHE A 8 -13.05 -7.76 10.59
C PHE A 8 -13.10 -6.30 11.04
N ALA A 9 -13.81 -5.44 10.28
CA ALA A 9 -13.97 -4.03 10.65
C ALA A 9 -14.70 -3.84 12.00
N ALA A 10 -15.61 -4.76 12.36
CA ALA A 10 -16.26 -4.76 13.67
C ALA A 10 -15.31 -5.16 14.81
N ASN A 11 -14.32 -6.01 14.53
CA ASN A 11 -13.40 -6.57 15.51
C ASN A 11 -12.08 -5.80 15.65
N GLU A 12 -11.72 -4.91 14.71
CA GLU A 12 -10.46 -4.16 14.79
C GLU A 12 -10.37 -3.30 16.05
N ARG A 13 -11.40 -2.51 16.36
CA ARG A 13 -11.40 -1.63 17.53
C ARG A 13 -11.23 -2.38 18.87
N PRO A 14 -11.99 -3.45 19.18
CA PRO A 14 -11.77 -4.20 20.42
C PRO A 14 -10.39 -4.85 20.45
N LEU A 15 -9.84 -5.28 19.31
CA LEU A 15 -8.47 -5.80 19.23
C LEU A 15 -7.42 -4.72 19.58
N ARG A 16 -7.55 -3.49 19.04
CA ARG A 16 -6.67 -2.36 19.41
C ARG A 16 -6.75 -1.99 20.89
N VAL A 17 -7.96 -2.02 21.46
CA VAL A 17 -8.17 -1.77 22.89
C VAL A 17 -7.53 -2.88 23.73
N LEU A 18 -7.67 -4.15 23.32
CA LEU A 18 -7.00 -5.26 23.95
C LEU A 18 -5.48 -5.07 23.93
N THR A 19 -4.91 -4.64 22.79
CA THR A 19 -3.47 -4.34 22.66
C THR A 19 -3.01 -3.27 23.65
N LEU A 20 -3.83 -2.26 23.93
CA LEU A 20 -3.50 -1.25 24.94
C LEU A 20 -3.51 -1.81 26.36
N TYR A 21 -4.49 -2.65 26.71
CA TYR A 21 -4.55 -3.29 28.03
C TYR A 21 -3.37 -4.22 28.28
N THR A 22 -3.07 -5.10 27.32
CA THR A 22 -1.93 -6.01 27.40
C THR A 22 -0.61 -5.26 27.41
N SER A 23 -0.45 -4.17 26.64
CA SER A 23 0.73 -3.31 26.71
C SER A 23 0.86 -2.60 28.06
N ALA A 24 -0.25 -2.14 28.64
CA ALA A 24 -0.27 -1.54 29.97
C ALA A 24 0.12 -2.55 31.06
N LEU A 25 -0.27 -3.83 30.92
CA LEU A 25 0.13 -4.92 31.81
C LEU A 25 1.60 -5.34 31.59
N ALA A 26 2.05 -5.41 30.34
CA ALA A 26 3.40 -5.82 29.99
C ALA A 26 4.46 -4.81 30.47
N THR A 27 4.14 -3.52 30.47
CA THR A 27 5.09 -2.44 30.82
C THR A 27 5.67 -2.58 32.25
N PRO A 28 4.88 -2.64 33.34
CA PRO A 28 5.41 -2.82 34.69
C PRO A 28 6.14 -4.17 34.87
N LEU A 29 5.67 -5.22 34.19
CA LEU A 29 6.31 -6.54 34.22
C LEU A 29 7.68 -6.53 33.52
N LEU A 30 7.80 -5.82 32.39
CA LEU A 30 9.07 -5.57 31.70
C LEU A 30 10.04 -4.79 32.60
N ILE A 31 9.56 -3.79 33.35
CA ILE A 31 10.39 -3.04 34.30
C ILE A 31 10.93 -3.97 35.37
N ALA A 32 10.06 -4.75 36.01
CA ALA A 32 10.45 -5.72 37.03
C ALA A 32 11.47 -6.75 36.50
N CYS A 33 11.19 -7.35 35.33
CA CYS A 33 12.10 -8.29 34.67
C CYS A 33 13.46 -7.66 34.35
N THR A 34 13.47 -6.42 33.84
CA THR A 34 14.69 -5.72 33.47
C THR A 34 15.56 -5.45 34.69
N VAL A 35 14.98 -4.91 35.77
CA VAL A 35 15.71 -4.61 37.02
C VAL A 35 16.28 -5.87 37.64
N ILE A 36 15.49 -6.94 37.74
CA ILE A 36 15.94 -8.19 38.34
C ILE A 36 17.01 -8.86 37.46
N SER A 37 16.84 -8.85 36.13
CA SER A 37 17.81 -9.43 35.21
C SER A 37 19.16 -8.69 35.25
N ILE A 38 19.17 -7.35 35.35
CA ILE A 38 20.41 -6.58 35.53
C ILE A 38 21.09 -6.95 36.85
N LYS A 39 20.32 -7.04 37.94
CA LYS A 39 20.85 -7.35 39.28
C LYS A 39 21.46 -8.76 39.35
N VAL A 40 20.82 -9.74 38.71
CA VAL A 40 21.26 -11.15 38.75
C VAL A 40 22.39 -11.42 37.76
N SER A 41 22.29 -10.93 36.53
CA SER A 41 23.27 -11.22 35.48
C SER A 41 24.50 -10.30 35.50
N ARG A 42 24.48 -9.21 36.30
CA ARG A 42 25.53 -8.17 36.33
C ARG A 42 25.90 -7.60 34.95
N ARG A 43 24.99 -7.69 33.98
CA ARG A 43 25.15 -7.15 32.63
C ARG A 43 24.42 -5.81 32.51
N PRO A 44 24.97 -4.84 31.76
CA PRO A 44 24.34 -3.53 31.60
C PRO A 44 23.08 -3.58 30.72
N VAL A 45 22.95 -4.60 29.87
CA VAL A 45 21.85 -4.73 28.89
C VAL A 45 21.28 -6.14 28.95
N THR A 46 19.95 -6.24 28.83
CA THR A 46 19.21 -7.50 28.87
C THR A 46 18.24 -7.58 27.68
N ALA A 47 17.87 -8.79 27.25
CA ALA A 47 16.89 -8.99 26.18
C ALA A 47 15.53 -8.32 26.49
N PHE A 48 15.17 -8.23 27.78
CA PHE A 48 13.95 -7.56 28.25
C PHE A 48 13.92 -6.06 27.91
N CYS A 49 15.07 -5.39 27.84
CA CYS A 49 15.15 -3.97 27.42
C CYS A 49 14.63 -3.77 25.99
N PHE A 50 14.81 -4.74 25.11
CA PHE A 50 14.31 -4.63 23.74
C PHE A 50 12.80 -4.84 23.66
N GLY A 51 12.18 -5.46 24.67
CA GLY A 51 10.72 -5.64 24.78
C GLY A 51 9.92 -4.35 24.80
N TYR A 52 10.51 -3.22 25.22
CA TYR A 52 9.84 -1.92 25.17
C TYR A 52 9.58 -1.42 23.76
N ILE A 53 10.41 -1.80 22.78
CA ILE A 53 10.29 -1.33 21.39
C ILE A 53 8.94 -1.75 20.78
N PRO A 54 8.58 -3.04 20.69
CA PRO A 54 7.31 -3.45 20.12
C PRO A 54 6.14 -2.99 20.98
N VAL A 55 6.27 -2.95 22.31
CA VAL A 55 5.20 -2.46 23.21
C VAL A 55 4.87 -1.00 22.94
N ALA A 56 5.89 -0.14 22.85
CA ALA A 56 5.71 1.28 22.57
C ALA A 56 5.13 1.52 21.17
N LEU A 57 5.68 0.86 20.15
CA LEU A 57 5.19 0.99 18.77
C LEU A 57 3.73 0.56 18.64
N THR A 58 3.36 -0.55 19.27
CA THR A 58 2.00 -1.10 19.15
C THR A 58 0.98 -0.33 19.99
N ALA A 59 1.38 0.20 21.14
CA ALA A 59 0.56 1.13 21.90
C ALA A 59 0.31 2.44 21.12
N PHE A 60 1.36 2.99 20.51
CA PHE A 60 1.24 4.19 19.68
C PHE A 60 0.35 3.96 18.45
N ALA A 61 0.61 2.90 17.68
CA ALA A 61 -0.18 2.55 16.51
C ALA A 61 -1.66 2.30 16.86
N SER A 62 -1.93 1.59 17.96
CA SER A 62 -3.30 1.33 18.42
C SER A 62 -4.01 2.61 18.87
N THR A 63 -3.30 3.50 19.55
CA THR A 63 -3.85 4.80 19.96
C THR A 63 -4.20 5.67 18.75
N ILE A 64 -3.30 5.77 17.77
CA ILE A 64 -3.56 6.51 16.53
C ILE A 64 -4.73 5.91 15.77
N SER A 65 -4.75 4.59 15.58
CA SER A 65 -5.85 3.91 14.87
C SER A 65 -7.21 4.22 15.51
N ILE A 66 -7.31 4.13 16.85
CA ILE A 66 -8.55 4.44 17.59
C ILE A 66 -8.94 5.92 17.42
N LEU A 67 -7.99 6.86 17.51
CA LEU A 67 -8.25 8.29 17.35
C LEU A 67 -8.68 8.64 15.92
N CYS A 68 -8.06 8.04 14.91
CA CYS A 68 -8.40 8.23 13.51
C CYS A 68 -9.79 7.67 13.19
N HIS A 69 -10.14 6.50 13.72
CA HIS A 69 -11.49 5.94 13.58
C HIS A 69 -12.57 6.89 14.15
N LYS A 70 -12.32 7.52 15.30
CA LYS A 70 -13.25 8.49 15.89
C LYS A 70 -13.41 9.76 15.05
N LYS A 71 -12.34 10.27 14.45
CA LYS A 71 -12.37 11.55 13.72
C LYS A 71 -12.90 11.45 12.30
N LYS A 72 -12.62 10.36 11.57
CA LYS A 72 -12.88 10.29 10.12
C LYS A 72 -14.10 9.45 9.75
N ASN A 73 -14.73 8.76 10.71
CA ASN A 73 -15.82 7.79 10.47
C ASN A 73 -15.52 6.79 9.33
N THR A 74 -14.24 6.61 8.98
CA THR A 74 -13.80 5.76 7.89
C THR A 74 -13.69 4.33 8.41
N ARG A 75 -14.34 3.40 7.69
CA ARG A 75 -14.44 1.98 7.99
C ARG A 75 -13.21 1.15 7.59
N MET A 76 -12.23 1.75 6.93
CA MET A 76 -11.08 1.01 6.40
C MET A 76 -9.83 1.25 7.23
N PRO A 77 -9.06 0.19 7.56
CA PRO A 77 -7.72 0.37 8.06
C PRO A 77 -6.91 1.11 7.00
N ALA A 78 -6.31 2.24 7.38
CA ALA A 78 -5.36 2.92 6.51
C ALA A 78 -4.26 1.90 6.18
N SER A 79 -3.90 1.73 4.91
CA SER A 79 -2.86 0.77 4.46
C SER A 79 -1.57 0.84 5.29
N GLY A 80 -1.22 2.01 5.84
CA GLY A 80 -0.11 2.19 6.76
C GLY A 80 -0.20 1.41 8.09
N CYS A 81 -1.40 1.12 8.59
CA CYS A 81 -1.58 0.32 9.81
C CYS A 81 -1.18 -1.15 9.60
N VAL A 82 -1.42 -1.71 8.41
CA VAL A 82 -1.08 -3.11 8.11
C VAL A 82 0.43 -3.33 8.13
N PHE A 83 1.20 -2.39 7.58
CA PHE A 83 2.66 -2.44 7.65
C PHE A 83 3.18 -2.35 9.09
N LEU A 84 2.59 -1.47 9.89
CA LEU A 84 2.93 -1.35 11.30
C LEU A 84 2.59 -2.63 12.08
N ASP A 85 1.47 -3.27 11.79
CA ASP A 85 1.08 -4.54 12.39
C ASP A 85 2.02 -5.68 11.98
N GLY A 86 2.43 -5.73 10.72
CA GLY A 86 3.41 -6.69 10.22
C GLY A 86 4.77 -6.51 10.89
N PHE A 87 5.26 -5.27 10.97
CA PHE A 87 6.49 -4.95 11.66
C PHE A 87 6.41 -5.30 13.15
N ALA A 88 5.31 -4.96 13.81
CA ALA A 88 5.09 -5.30 15.21
C ALA A 88 5.10 -6.81 15.46
N PHE A 89 4.45 -7.60 14.60
CA PHE A 89 4.46 -9.06 14.68
C PHE A 89 5.89 -9.61 14.63
N VAL A 90 6.68 -9.18 13.63
CA VAL A 90 8.07 -9.62 13.47
C VAL A 90 8.94 -9.17 14.65
N ALA A 91 8.76 -7.93 15.13
CA ALA A 91 9.48 -7.40 16.28
C ALA A 91 9.18 -8.20 17.56
N TYR A 92 7.90 -8.51 17.83
CA TYR A 92 7.53 -9.38 18.95
C TYR A 92 8.14 -10.77 18.82
N LEU A 93 8.08 -11.38 17.64
CA LEU A 93 8.64 -12.71 17.42
C LEU A 93 10.15 -12.72 17.70
N GLY A 94 10.91 -11.78 17.14
CA GLY A 94 12.36 -11.68 17.35
C GLY A 94 12.73 -11.47 18.81
N ILE A 95 12.03 -10.57 19.51
CA ILE A 95 12.32 -10.28 20.91
C ILE A 95 11.91 -11.42 21.83
N LEU A 96 10.75 -12.05 21.59
CA LEU A 96 10.33 -13.22 22.37
C LEU A 96 11.34 -14.35 22.21
N ILE A 97 11.78 -14.66 20.99
CA ILE A 97 12.83 -15.66 20.76
C ILE A 97 14.10 -15.29 21.53
N ALA A 98 14.55 -14.03 21.47
CA ALA A 98 15.73 -13.59 22.21
C ALA A 98 15.57 -13.73 23.74
N ILE A 99 14.39 -13.38 24.29
CA ILE A 99 14.08 -13.52 25.72
C ILE A 99 14.12 -15.00 26.14
N TRP A 100 13.49 -15.89 25.38
CA TRP A 100 13.40 -17.30 25.71
C TRP A 100 14.72 -18.05 25.48
N ALA A 101 15.42 -17.78 24.37
CA ALA A 101 16.67 -18.45 24.02
C ALA A 101 17.87 -17.96 24.85
N VAL A 102 18.01 -16.64 25.01
CA VAL A 102 19.17 -16.03 25.67
C VAL A 102 18.85 -15.71 27.13
N GLY A 103 17.75 -15.00 27.38
CA GLY A 103 17.41 -14.52 28.73
C GLY A 103 17.15 -15.66 29.72
N ILE A 104 16.23 -16.57 29.40
CA ILE A 104 15.88 -17.69 30.29
C ILE A 104 16.97 -18.77 30.29
N GLY A 105 17.65 -18.99 29.16
CA GLY A 105 18.76 -19.94 29.06
C GLY A 105 19.95 -19.58 29.96
N GLU A 106 20.30 -18.29 30.04
CA GLU A 106 21.40 -17.82 30.89
C GLU A 106 21.01 -17.73 32.37
N ILE A 107 19.75 -17.37 32.66
CA ILE A 107 19.26 -17.18 34.02
C ILE A 107 18.68 -18.50 34.53
N ARG A 108 19.56 -19.40 34.99
CA ARG A 108 19.19 -20.71 35.58
C ARG A 108 18.57 -20.60 36.98
N HIS A 109 17.71 -19.60 37.21
CA HIS A 109 16.97 -19.39 38.45
C HIS A 109 15.47 -19.66 38.25
N PRO A 110 14.87 -20.58 39.02
CA PRO A 110 13.49 -21.03 38.80
C PRO A 110 12.44 -19.92 38.94
N GLY A 111 12.66 -18.95 39.84
CA GLY A 111 11.74 -17.82 40.01
C GLY A 111 11.73 -16.83 38.83
N LEU A 112 12.82 -16.77 38.05
CA LEU A 112 12.93 -15.85 36.92
C LEU A 112 12.25 -16.38 35.66
N GLY A 113 12.18 -17.70 35.49
CA GLY A 113 11.41 -18.32 34.39
C GLY A 113 9.91 -18.03 34.51
N LEU A 114 9.37 -18.11 35.73
CA LEU A 114 7.96 -17.81 36.00
C LEU A 114 7.65 -16.32 35.77
N LEU A 115 8.49 -15.42 36.27
CA LEU A 115 8.34 -13.98 36.01
C LEU A 115 8.45 -13.66 34.51
N ALA A 116 9.42 -14.24 33.80
CA ALA A 116 9.55 -14.08 32.36
C ALA A 116 8.32 -14.62 31.60
N GLY A 117 7.74 -15.73 32.05
CA GLY A 117 6.48 -16.24 31.53
C GLY A 117 5.33 -15.24 31.68
N TYR A 118 5.14 -14.67 32.87
CA TYR A 118 4.11 -13.65 33.11
C TYR A 118 4.34 -12.36 32.29
N THR A 119 5.61 -11.96 32.10
CA THR A 119 5.96 -10.80 31.28
C THR A 119 5.73 -11.05 29.79
N THR A 120 6.07 -12.24 29.30
CA THR A 120 5.94 -12.58 27.87
C THR A 120 4.52 -12.94 27.47
N ALA A 121 3.67 -13.41 28.39
CA ALA A 121 2.26 -13.72 28.11
C ALA A 121 1.47 -12.57 27.45
N PRO A 122 1.40 -11.34 28.01
CA PRO A 122 0.71 -10.23 27.36
C PRO A 122 1.38 -9.82 26.03
N MET A 123 2.70 -9.97 25.90
CA MET A 123 3.41 -9.72 24.64
C MET A 123 3.04 -10.74 23.56
N ILE A 124 2.88 -12.02 23.92
CA ILE A 124 2.42 -13.09 23.03
C ILE A 124 0.99 -12.82 22.57
N VAL A 125 0.10 -12.37 23.46
CA VAL A 125 -1.26 -11.95 23.08
C VAL A 125 -1.20 -10.83 22.05
N ASN A 126 -0.35 -9.81 22.25
CA ASN A 126 -0.16 -8.75 21.27
C ASN A 126 0.35 -9.27 19.93
N MET A 127 1.34 -10.16 19.95
CA MET A 127 1.86 -10.79 18.74
C MET A 127 0.75 -11.47 17.94
N PHE A 128 -0.13 -12.24 18.59
CA PHE A 128 -1.26 -12.89 17.93
C PHE A 128 -2.31 -11.91 17.41
N VAL A 129 -2.59 -10.84 18.16
CA VAL A 129 -3.50 -9.78 17.70
C VAL A 129 -2.98 -9.12 16.42
N HIS A 130 -1.70 -8.75 16.36
CA HIS A 130 -1.09 -8.19 15.16
C HIS A 130 -1.02 -9.20 14.01
N ALA A 131 -0.68 -10.46 14.28
CA ALA A 131 -0.69 -11.52 13.28
C ALA A 131 -2.09 -11.71 12.66
N TYR A 132 -3.14 -11.72 13.49
CA TYR A 132 -4.52 -11.81 13.05
C TYR A 132 -4.93 -10.62 12.18
N MET A 133 -4.57 -9.39 12.60
CA MET A 133 -4.85 -8.18 11.81
C MET A 133 -4.13 -8.20 10.46
N VAL A 134 -2.87 -8.65 10.41
CA VAL A 134 -2.14 -8.82 9.15
C VAL A 134 -2.83 -9.86 8.27
N ALA A 135 -3.12 -11.04 8.81
CA ALA A 135 -3.73 -12.15 8.06
C ALA A 135 -5.07 -11.76 7.41
N CYS A 136 -5.92 -11.02 8.13
CA CYS A 136 -7.19 -10.53 7.57
C CYS A 136 -7.00 -9.49 6.46
N ASN A 137 -5.91 -8.74 6.48
CA ASN A 137 -5.59 -7.70 5.49
C ASN A 137 -4.73 -8.22 4.32
N ILE A 138 -4.20 -9.45 4.37
CA ILE A 138 -3.43 -10.05 3.26
C ILE A 138 -4.17 -9.96 1.92
N PRO A 139 -5.48 -10.30 1.81
CA PRO A 139 -6.18 -10.22 0.53
C PRO A 139 -6.28 -8.79 -0.01
N ALA A 140 -6.48 -7.81 0.88
CA ALA A 140 -6.51 -6.39 0.50
C ALA A 140 -5.12 -5.88 0.08
N PHE A 141 -4.07 -6.36 0.74
CA PHE A 141 -2.69 -6.06 0.38
C PHE A 141 -2.30 -6.66 -0.97
N ILE A 142 -2.64 -7.93 -1.22
CA ILE A 142 -2.45 -8.57 -2.52
C ILE A 142 -3.23 -7.81 -3.59
N ALA A 143 -4.48 -7.44 -3.31
CA ALA A 143 -5.29 -6.64 -4.22
C ALA A 143 -4.55 -5.34 -4.60
N GLN A 144 -4.01 -4.59 -3.64
CA GLN A 144 -3.22 -3.36 -3.87
C GLN A 144 -1.98 -3.59 -4.75
N LEU A 145 -1.28 -4.72 -4.58
CA LEU A 145 -0.15 -5.07 -5.44
C LEU A 145 -0.56 -5.46 -6.86
N THR A 146 -1.78 -5.98 -7.03
CA THR A 146 -2.33 -6.40 -8.32
C THR A 146 -3.16 -5.32 -9.03
N VAL A 147 -3.46 -4.18 -8.38
CA VAL A 147 -4.19 -3.09 -9.03
C VAL A 147 -3.28 -2.50 -10.12
N PRO A 148 -3.69 -2.52 -11.41
CA PRO A 148 -2.93 -1.88 -12.46
C PRO A 148 -2.83 -0.39 -12.16
N LYS A 149 -1.61 0.16 -12.19
CA LYS A 149 -1.42 1.61 -12.04
C LYS A 149 -2.12 2.31 -13.20
N VAL A 150 -3.16 3.07 -12.87
CA VAL A 150 -3.88 3.91 -13.81
C VAL A 150 -3.14 5.24 -13.87
N HIS A 151 -2.44 5.49 -14.98
CA HIS A 151 -1.83 6.78 -15.24
C HIS A 151 -2.81 7.63 -16.04
N GLN A 152 -3.13 8.84 -15.54
CA GLN A 152 -3.84 9.84 -16.32
C GLN A 152 -2.84 10.73 -17.05
N CYS A 153 -3.01 10.88 -18.37
CA CYS A 153 -2.24 11.84 -19.13
C CYS A 153 -2.62 13.26 -18.67
N PRO A 154 -1.64 14.13 -18.32
CA PRO A 154 -1.94 15.48 -17.83
C PRO A 154 -2.58 16.38 -18.90
N ASN A 155 -2.38 16.09 -20.18
CA ASN A 155 -2.85 16.94 -21.27
C ASN A 155 -4.27 16.58 -21.75
N CYS A 156 -4.57 15.29 -21.90
CA CYS A 156 -5.86 14.81 -22.44
C CYS A 156 -6.75 14.10 -21.42
N ARG A 157 -6.28 13.92 -20.16
CA ARG A 157 -6.99 13.23 -19.07
C ARG A 157 -7.43 11.79 -19.38
N SER A 158 -6.99 11.20 -20.49
CA SER A 158 -7.20 9.79 -20.76
C SER A 158 -6.42 8.93 -19.77
N SER A 159 -7.07 7.88 -19.26
CA SER A 159 -6.49 6.94 -18.31
C SER A 159 -5.96 5.71 -19.04
N PHE A 160 -4.68 5.38 -18.85
CA PHE A 160 -4.09 4.15 -19.37
C PHE A 160 -3.67 3.24 -18.21
N THR A 161 -3.96 1.95 -18.33
CA THR A 161 -3.59 0.93 -17.35
C THR A 161 -2.34 0.20 -17.82
N GLU A 162 -1.26 0.32 -17.07
CA GLU A 162 -0.02 -0.41 -17.37
C GLU A 162 -0.18 -1.85 -16.84
N ARG A 163 -0.63 -2.76 -17.71
CA ARG A 163 -0.74 -4.20 -17.38
C ARG A 163 0.53 -4.91 -17.86
N ASN A 164 1.36 -5.36 -16.94
CA ASN A 164 2.52 -6.21 -17.23
C ASN A 164 2.12 -7.69 -17.08
N PRO A 165 2.48 -8.61 -18.02
CA PRO A 165 3.26 -8.40 -19.24
C PRO A 165 2.44 -7.74 -20.37
N PRO A 166 3.10 -7.13 -21.37
CA PRO A 166 2.44 -6.39 -22.45
C PRO A 166 1.67 -7.37 -23.35
N ARG A 167 0.43 -7.67 -22.99
CA ARG A 167 -0.54 -8.13 -23.98
C ARG A 167 -1.03 -6.88 -24.68
N LEU A 168 -0.60 -6.70 -25.93
CA LEU A 168 -1.24 -5.82 -26.92
C LEU A 168 -2.75 -6.09 -26.85
N GLN A 169 -3.45 -5.26 -26.08
CA GLN A 169 -4.90 -5.28 -26.05
C GLN A 169 -5.31 -4.48 -27.28
N GLU A 170 -5.43 -5.17 -28.41
CA GLU A 170 -6.16 -4.64 -29.55
C GLU A 170 -7.53 -4.20 -29.01
N THR A 171 -7.73 -2.89 -28.98
CA THR A 171 -9.02 -2.28 -28.66
C THR A 171 -9.95 -2.63 -29.81
N SER A 172 -10.55 -3.83 -29.72
CA SER A 172 -11.66 -4.27 -30.55
C SER A 172 -12.93 -3.56 -30.10
N GLN A 173 -12.96 -2.24 -30.29
CA GLN A 173 -14.20 -1.50 -30.45
C GLN A 173 -14.04 -0.54 -31.63
N SER A 174 -14.33 -1.08 -32.81
CA SER A 174 -15.09 -0.43 -33.87
C SER A 174 -14.81 1.07 -34.09
N ALA A 175 -13.62 1.39 -34.57
CA ALA A 175 -13.39 2.58 -35.40
C ALA A 175 -12.19 2.28 -36.30
N GLU A 176 -12.23 2.82 -37.51
CA GLU A 176 -11.44 2.44 -38.68
C GLU A 176 -9.94 2.25 -38.41
N ARG A 177 -9.43 1.12 -38.92
CA ARG A 177 -8.01 0.76 -38.89
C ARG A 177 -7.22 1.73 -39.76
N TYR A 178 -6.48 2.63 -39.13
CA TYR A 178 -5.24 3.17 -39.68
C TYR A 178 -4.12 3.00 -38.64
N SER A 179 -3.46 1.84 -38.69
CA SER A 179 -2.22 1.58 -37.95
C SER A 179 -1.05 2.17 -38.76
N LEU A 180 -0.79 3.46 -38.60
CA LEU A 180 0.27 4.22 -39.29
C LEU A 180 1.71 3.87 -38.84
N LEU A 181 1.92 2.77 -38.12
CA LEU A 181 3.22 2.39 -37.54
C LEU A 181 3.57 0.90 -37.73
N ARG A 182 3.06 0.25 -38.79
CA ARG A 182 3.65 -1.00 -39.30
C ARG A 182 4.57 -0.65 -40.47
N GLY A 183 5.79 -0.21 -40.14
CA GLY A 183 6.84 0.12 -41.12
C GLY A 183 7.62 -1.09 -41.62
N GLU A 184 7.15 -2.30 -41.34
CA GLU A 184 7.91 -3.55 -41.58
C GLU A 184 7.38 -4.37 -42.77
N ASP A 185 6.22 -4.03 -43.36
CA ASP A 185 5.64 -4.78 -44.49
C ASP A 185 5.83 -4.12 -45.88
N TYR A 186 6.61 -3.04 -46.00
CA TYR A 186 6.80 -2.32 -47.27
C TYR A 186 8.17 -2.53 -47.94
N LEU A 187 9.00 -3.47 -47.48
CA LEU A 187 10.37 -3.66 -48.00
C LEU A 187 10.60 -4.91 -48.83
N ASP A 188 9.67 -5.87 -48.89
CA ASP A 188 9.92 -7.18 -49.51
C ASP A 188 9.07 -7.51 -50.75
N VAL A 189 8.28 -6.56 -51.28
CA VAL A 189 7.51 -6.80 -52.50
C VAL A 189 7.58 -5.57 -53.41
N ASP A 190 8.52 -5.60 -54.36
CA ASP A 190 8.25 -5.37 -55.79
C ASP A 190 9.57 -5.33 -56.57
N ALA A 191 9.97 -6.49 -57.12
CA ALA A 191 10.97 -6.60 -58.18
C ALA A 191 10.38 -6.29 -59.59
N ASP A 192 9.09 -5.93 -59.66
CA ASP A 192 8.39 -5.62 -60.91
C ASP A 192 7.82 -4.20 -60.85
N ALA A 193 8.72 -3.20 -60.89
CA ALA A 193 8.34 -1.82 -61.10
C ALA A 193 7.72 -1.66 -62.51
N VAL A 194 6.41 -1.41 -62.55
CA VAL A 194 5.69 -1.09 -63.79
C VAL A 194 6.07 0.32 -64.24
N ASP A 195 6.76 0.43 -65.37
CA ASP A 195 7.00 1.69 -66.08
C ASP A 195 5.68 2.35 -66.45
N TYR A 196 5.39 3.53 -65.89
CA TYR A 196 4.34 4.41 -66.40
C TYR A 196 4.96 5.42 -67.38
N PRO A 197 4.65 5.32 -68.70
CA PRO A 197 5.15 6.28 -69.66
C PRO A 197 4.30 7.56 -69.67
N GLY A 198 4.96 8.69 -69.41
CA GLY A 198 4.67 10.01 -69.98
C GLY A 198 3.37 10.72 -69.56
N GLY A 199 3.48 11.83 -68.82
CA GLY A 199 2.29 12.60 -68.44
C GLY A 199 2.46 14.02 -67.90
N SER A 200 3.42 14.77 -68.42
CA SER A 200 3.49 16.26 -68.40
C SER A 200 3.73 17.00 -67.06
N ALA A 201 4.82 17.77 -67.09
CA ALA A 201 5.13 18.87 -66.20
C ALA A 201 4.21 20.09 -66.38
N ARG A 202 3.90 20.77 -65.27
CA ARG A 202 3.50 22.20 -65.13
C ARG A 202 3.62 22.51 -63.62
N SER A 203 4.60 23.26 -63.10
CA SER A 203 4.99 24.68 -63.24
C SER A 203 3.95 25.70 -62.73
N SER A 204 4.42 26.48 -61.75
CA SER A 204 4.20 27.92 -61.46
C SER A 204 2.86 28.44 -60.89
N GLU A 205 2.99 28.96 -59.66
CA GLU A 205 2.66 30.32 -59.20
C GLU A 205 1.21 30.76 -58.82
N ASP A 206 1.19 31.38 -57.63
CA ASP A 206 0.49 32.60 -57.18
C ASP A 206 -1.00 32.65 -56.76
N GLN A 207 -1.17 33.22 -55.54
CA GLN A 207 -2.19 34.18 -55.04
C GLN A 207 -3.69 33.81 -55.12
N VAL A 208 -4.51 34.06 -54.10
CA VAL A 208 -4.98 35.39 -53.68
C VAL A 208 -5.70 35.27 -52.31
N ARG A 209 -5.39 36.18 -51.37
CA ARG A 209 -6.24 36.58 -50.22
C ARG A 209 -7.12 37.76 -50.68
N PRO A 210 -8.33 37.97 -50.14
CA PRO A 210 -8.46 39.14 -49.26
C PRO A 210 -9.43 38.96 -48.08
N GLU A 211 -9.22 39.83 -47.10
CA GLU A 211 -10.05 40.09 -45.92
C GLU A 211 -11.32 40.90 -46.26
N THR A 212 -12.32 40.89 -45.37
CA THR A 212 -13.30 41.97 -45.06
C THR A 212 -14.25 41.41 -43.97
N GLU A 213 -14.25 41.85 -42.71
CA GLU A 213 -14.64 43.12 -42.08
C GLU A 213 -16.16 43.36 -41.92
N SER A 214 -16.61 43.21 -40.66
CA SER A 214 -17.69 43.89 -39.92
C SER A 214 -19.16 43.91 -40.42
N LYS A 215 -20.08 43.51 -39.52
CA LYS A 215 -21.12 44.42 -39.02
C LYS A 215 -21.81 43.91 -37.74
N SER A 216 -21.79 44.78 -36.74
CA SER A 216 -22.65 44.78 -35.55
C SER A 216 -24.12 44.92 -35.91
N ASP A 217 -25.02 44.29 -35.15
CA ASP A 217 -26.18 45.02 -34.64
C ASP A 217 -26.83 44.33 -33.43
N ASP A 218 -27.35 45.22 -32.59
CA ASP A 218 -27.77 45.12 -31.20
C ASP A 218 -29.29 44.88 -31.10
N LYS A 219 -29.78 44.14 -30.08
CA LYS A 219 -31.04 44.44 -29.33
C LYS A 219 -31.47 43.35 -28.31
N LYS A 220 -31.36 43.75 -27.04
CA LYS A 220 -32.38 43.76 -25.95
C LYS A 220 -33.18 42.49 -25.58
N ILE A 221 -32.78 41.91 -24.46
CA ILE A 221 -33.50 41.82 -23.15
C ILE A 221 -35.04 41.90 -23.17
N LEU A 222 -35.70 40.85 -22.62
CA LEU A 222 -36.74 41.02 -21.59
C LEU A 222 -36.87 39.77 -20.72
N VAL A 223 -36.69 40.00 -19.42
CA VAL A 223 -36.90 39.09 -18.29
C VAL A 223 -38.38 39.07 -17.93
N VAL A 224 -38.92 37.90 -17.60
CA VAL A 224 -40.11 37.74 -16.75
C VAL A 224 -39.70 36.86 -15.58
#